data_AF-A0A1W1WXB5-F1
#
_entry.id   AF-A0A1W1WXB5-F1
#
_cell.length_a   1.000
_cell.length_b   1.000
_cell.length_c   1.000
_cell.angle_alpha   90.00
_cell.angle_beta   90.00
_cell.angle_gamma   90.00
#
_symmetry.space_group_name_H-M   'P 1'
#
loop_
_entity.id
_entity.type
_entity.pdbx_description
1 polymer ?
#
loop_
_entity_poly.entity_id
_entity_poly.type
_entity_poly.pdbx_seq_one_letter_code
_entity_poly.pdbx_strand_id
1 'polypeptide(L)'
;MDLKMELKNYLDNMGRLKIYPSKKKYKLLALMFLATKFEKGVIYTEKEVNEIIDNVHTFNDRCLIRRELFNNRFLGRTNDCSKYWLEETQPILRDFKIG
;
A
#
# COMPACT_ATOMS: atom_id res chain seq x y z
N MET A 1 -1.98 -1.11 16.97
CA MET A 1 -0.62 -1.06 16.38
C MET A 1 -0.51 0.24 15.63
N ASP A 2 0.44 1.10 15.99
CA ASP A 2 0.65 2.37 15.28
C ASP A 2 1.59 2.15 14.09
N LEU A 3 1.02 2.10 12.88
CA LEU A 3 1.77 1.89 11.65
C LEU A 3 2.82 2.98 11.41
N LYS A 4 2.53 4.24 11.77
CA LYS A 4 3.47 5.35 11.58
C LYS A 4 4.67 5.21 12.52
N MET A 5 4.43 4.79 13.76
CA MET A 5 5.51 4.58 14.74
C MET A 5 6.45 3.44 14.32
N GLU A 6 5.91 2.33 13.82
CA GLU A 6 6.70 1.20 13.31
C GLU A 6 7.47 1.56 12.03
N LEU A 7 6.89 2.41 11.18
CA LEU A 7 7.49 2.86 9.93
C LEU A 7 8.33 4.14 10.06
N LYS A 8 8.55 4.68 11.27
CA LYS A 8 9.20 5.99 11.47
C LYS A 8 10.52 6.18 10.70
N ASN A 9 11.31 5.12 10.56
CA ASN A 9 12.59 5.16 9.86
C ASN A 9 12.45 5.17 8.32
N TYR A 10 11.28 4.79 7.82
CA TYR A 10 10.92 4.71 6.39
C TYR A 10 10.04 5.87 5.94
N LEU A 11 9.57 6.73 6.86
CA LEU A 11 8.79 7.91 6.54
C LEU A 11 9.70 9.16 6.43
N ASP A 12 9.27 10.11 5.61
CA ASP A 12 9.80 11.48 5.58
C ASP A 12 9.09 12.37 6.62
N ASN A 13 9.50 13.64 6.70
CA ASN A 13 8.93 14.62 7.64
C ASN A 13 7.45 14.93 7.36
N MET A 14 6.95 14.59 6.16
CA MET A 14 5.55 14.75 5.76
C MET A 14 4.74 13.45 5.96
N GLY A 15 5.36 12.38 6.48
CA GLY A 15 4.70 11.10 6.70
C GLY A 15 4.51 10.26 5.43
N ARG A 16 5.31 10.49 4.39
CA ARG A 16 5.34 9.72 3.14
C ARG A 16 6.46 8.69 3.16
N LEU A 17 6.26 7.55 2.51
CA LEU A 17 7.28 6.51 2.39
C LEU A 17 8.44 7.00 1.51
N LYS A 18 9.61 7.21 2.13
CA LYS A 18 10.83 7.64 1.42
C LYS A 18 11.61 6.52 0.76
N ILE A 19 11.40 5.29 1.21
CA ILE A 19 12.02 4.09 0.68
C ILE A 19 11.11 2.89 0.89
N TYR A 20 11.08 1.97 -0.07
CA TYR A 20 10.40 0.70 0.11
C TYR A 20 11.26 -0.24 0.98
N PRO A 21 10.77 -0.72 2.13
CA PRO A 21 11.57 -1.55 3.03
C PRO A 21 12.06 -2.85 2.37
N SER A 22 13.25 -3.34 2.72
CA SER A 22 13.74 -4.64 2.24
C SER A 22 13.19 -5.81 3.05
N LYS A 23 12.98 -5.60 4.36
CA LYS A 23 12.50 -6.62 5.31
C LYS A 23 11.00 -6.89 5.12
N LYS A 24 10.62 -8.16 5.03
CA LYS A 24 9.23 -8.62 4.77
C LYS A 24 8.19 -8.01 5.73
N LYS A 25 8.47 -8.00 7.05
CA LYS A 25 7.57 -7.36 8.05
C LYS A 25 7.28 -5.91 7.70
N TYR A 26 8.31 -5.12 7.43
CA TYR A 26 8.17 -3.70 7.15
C TYR A 26 7.56 -3.43 5.77
N LYS A 27 7.79 -4.29 4.77
CA LYS A 27 7.06 -4.24 3.49
C LYS A 27 5.56 -4.33 3.72
N LEU A 28 5.12 -5.32 4.48
CA LEU A 28 3.69 -5.48 4.79
C LEU A 28 3.14 -4.30 5.57
N LEU A 29 3.87 -3.79 6.56
CA LEU A 29 3.45 -2.59 7.30
C LEU A 29 3.32 -1.38 6.37
N ALA A 30 4.24 -1.20 5.42
CA ALA A 30 4.15 -0.16 4.41
C ALA A 30 2.93 -0.34 3.50
N LEU A 31 2.63 -1.56 3.06
CA LEU A 31 1.43 -1.86 2.28
C LEU A 31 0.14 -1.63 3.08
N MET A 32 0.09 -2.04 4.35
CA MET A 32 -1.03 -1.74 5.26
C MET A 32 -1.23 -0.23 5.39
N PHE A 33 -0.14 0.53 5.57
CA PHE A 33 -0.20 1.99 5.65
C PHE A 33 -0.73 2.61 4.35
N LEU A 34 -0.28 2.14 3.19
CA LEU A 34 -0.76 2.58 1.89
C LEU A 34 -2.24 2.23 1.67
N ALA A 35 -2.67 1.03 2.07
CA ALA A 35 -4.05 0.59 1.97
C ALA A 35 -5.02 1.49 2.76
N THR A 36 -4.57 2.09 3.87
CA THR A 36 -5.38 3.07 4.64
C THR A 36 -5.74 4.35 3.87
N LYS A 37 -5.16 4.56 2.69
CA LYS A 37 -5.43 5.72 1.83
C LYS A 37 -6.56 5.49 0.84
N PHE A 38 -7.04 4.26 0.75
CA PHE A 38 -8.16 3.89 -0.12
C PHE A 38 -9.41 3.70 0.73
N GLU A 39 -10.53 4.19 0.22
CA GLU A 39 -11.84 4.03 0.83
C GLU A 39 -12.50 2.72 0.40
N LYS A 40 -13.20 2.08 1.34
CA LYS A 40 -13.94 0.83 1.08
C LYS A 40 -15.16 1.09 0.20
N GLY A 41 -15.38 0.22 -0.78
CA GLY A 41 -16.53 0.30 -1.69
C GLY A 41 -16.35 1.30 -2.84
N VAL A 42 -15.24 2.04 -2.88
CA VAL A 42 -14.91 2.94 -3.99
C VAL A 42 -14.12 2.20 -5.06
N ILE A 43 -14.50 2.43 -6.32
CA ILE A 43 -13.77 1.97 -7.50
C ILE A 43 -12.92 3.12 -8.01
N TYR A 44 -11.61 2.92 -8.03
CA TYR A 44 -10.64 3.88 -8.53
C TYR A 44 -10.18 3.48 -9.93
N THR A 45 -9.97 4.47 -10.78
CA THR A 45 -9.24 4.33 -12.03
C THR A 45 -7.75 4.16 -11.77
N GLU A 46 -6.99 3.62 -12.72
CA GLU A 46 -5.52 3.59 -12.64
C GLU A 46 -4.93 4.97 -12.32
N LYS A 47 -5.48 6.03 -12.91
CA LYS A 47 -5.00 7.40 -12.71
C LYS A 47 -5.18 7.85 -11.26
N GLU A 48 -6.35 7.64 -10.68
CA GLU A 48 -6.62 8.00 -9.27
C GLU A 48 -5.74 7.20 -8.32
N VAL A 49 -5.55 5.89 -8.57
CA VAL A 49 -4.63 5.07 -7.78
C VAL A 49 -3.20 5.59 -7.86
N ASN A 50 -2.75 5.97 -9.06
CA ASN A 50 -1.42 6.53 -9.25
C ASN A 50 -1.27 7.84 -8.48
N GLU A 51 -2.26 8.74 -8.53
CA GLU A 51 -2.25 10.00 -7.78
C GLU A 51 -2.26 9.77 -6.26
N ILE A 52 -3.08 8.84 -5.76
CA ILE A 52 -3.08 8.47 -4.35
C ILE A 52 -1.69 8.00 -3.94
N ILE A 53 -1.11 7.04 -4.68
CA ILE A 53 0.20 6.47 -4.39
C ILE A 53 1.29 7.54 -4.42
N ASP A 54 1.34 8.38 -5.45
CA ASP A 54 2.32 9.46 -5.61
C ASP A 54 2.30 10.45 -4.43
N ASN A 55 1.14 10.67 -3.82
CA ASN A 55 1.03 11.56 -2.66
C ASN A 55 1.55 10.93 -1.35
N VAL A 56 1.74 9.61 -1.29
CA VAL A 56 2.19 8.90 -0.08
C VAL A 56 3.57 8.26 -0.17
N HIS A 57 4.28 8.41 -1.29
CA HIS A 57 5.66 7.96 -1.41
C HIS A 57 6.53 8.94 -2.20
N THR A 58 7.85 8.89 -2.02
CA THR A 58 8.80 9.81 -2.70
C THR A 58 9.85 9.11 -3.56
N PHE A 59 9.87 7.78 -3.60
CA PHE A 59 10.79 6.99 -4.44
C PHE A 59 10.30 6.79 -5.89
N ASN A 60 9.18 7.44 -6.26
CA ASN A 60 8.63 7.52 -7.61
C ASN A 60 8.48 6.15 -8.34
N ASP A 61 8.18 5.09 -7.61
CA ASP A 61 7.92 3.75 -8.15
C ASP A 61 6.50 3.29 -7.78
N ARG A 62 5.53 3.98 -8.35
CA ARG A 62 4.11 3.66 -8.17
C ARG A 62 3.74 2.29 -8.73
N CYS A 63 4.44 1.82 -9.76
CA CYS A 63 4.21 0.51 -10.38
C CYS A 63 4.55 -0.63 -9.42
N LEU A 64 5.66 -0.53 -8.69
CA LEU A 64 6.00 -1.46 -7.62
C LEU A 64 4.89 -1.51 -6.56
N ILE A 65 4.44 -0.35 -6.08
CA ILE A 65 3.40 -0.28 -5.03
C ILE A 65 2.08 -0.89 -5.50
N ARG A 66 1.59 -0.54 -6.70
CA ARG A 66 0.34 -1.14 -7.24
C ARG A 66 0.43 -2.65 -7.32
N ARG A 67 1.55 -3.17 -7.81
CA ARG A 67 1.79 -4.62 -7.93
C ARG A 67 1.82 -5.28 -6.55
N GLU A 68 2.50 -4.69 -5.59
CA GLU A 68 2.62 -5.26 -4.24
C GLU A 68 1.27 -5.21 -3.48
N LEU A 69 0.50 -4.12 -3.61
CA LEU A 69 -0.84 -4.01 -3.04
C LEU A 69 -1.78 -5.08 -3.60
N PHE A 70 -1.73 -5.33 -4.91
CA PHE A 70 -2.51 -6.39 -5.54
C PHE A 70 -2.04 -7.79 -5.14
N ASN A 71 -0.73 -8.07 -5.25
CA ASN A 71 -0.15 -9.39 -4.96
C ASN A 71 -0.40 -9.83 -3.51
N ASN A 72 -0.41 -8.88 -2.57
CA ASN A 72 -0.67 -9.15 -1.17
C ASN A 72 -2.16 -9.03 -0.79
N ARG A 73 -3.09 -8.87 -1.75
CA ARG A 73 -4.54 -8.79 -1.54
C ARG A 73 -5.02 -7.60 -0.68
N PHE A 74 -4.31 -6.47 -0.74
CA PHE A 74 -4.81 -5.21 -0.19
C PHE A 74 -5.79 -4.55 -1.16
N LEU A 75 -5.45 -4.54 -2.45
CA LEU A 75 -6.29 -4.04 -3.53
C LEU A 75 -6.66 -5.15 -4.51
N GLY A 76 -7.88 -5.10 -5.01
CA GLY A 76 -8.30 -5.80 -6.21
C GLY A 76 -8.10 -4.92 -7.44
N ARG A 77 -8.03 -5.54 -8.61
CA ARG A 77 -8.00 -4.82 -9.90
C ARG A 77 -8.60 -5.65 -11.02
N THR A 78 -9.03 -5.00 -12.09
CA THR A 78 -9.41 -5.67 -13.34
C THR A 78 -8.18 -6.17 -14.10
N ASN A 79 -8.36 -7.16 -14.98
CA ASN A 79 -7.28 -7.76 -15.78
C ASN A 79 -6.59 -6.74 -16.70
N ASP A 80 -7.35 -5.76 -17.21
CA ASP A 80 -6.86 -4.65 -18.03
C ASP A 80 -6.25 -3.51 -17.19
N CYS A 81 -6.18 -3.64 -15.86
CA CYS A 81 -5.69 -2.65 -14.92
C CYS A 81 -6.43 -1.30 -14.95
N SER A 82 -7.60 -1.21 -15.58
CA SER A 82 -8.34 0.05 -15.69
C SER A 82 -9.00 0.46 -14.38
N LYS A 83 -9.36 -0.52 -13.53
CA LYS A 83 -10.06 -0.31 -12.26
C LYS A 83 -9.36 -1.03 -11.12
N TYR A 84 -9.44 -0.40 -9.94
CA TYR A 84 -8.92 -0.89 -8.67
C TYR A 84 -9.94 -0.65 -7.56
N TRP A 85 -9.91 -1.45 -6.50
CA TRP A 85 -10.75 -1.27 -5.32
C TRP A 85 -10.04 -1.83 -4.08
N LEU A 86 -10.39 -1.30 -2.90
CA LEU A 86 -9.93 -1.88 -1.64
C LEU A 86 -10.62 -3.24 -1.41
N GLU A 87 -9.84 -4.28 -1.15
CA GLU A 87 -10.40 -5.60 -0.84
C GLU A 87 -11.24 -5.57 0.44
N GLU A 88 -12.34 -6.32 0.47
CA GLU A 88 -13.27 -6.30 1.60
C GLU A 88 -12.63 -6.78 2.89
N THR A 89 -11.71 -7.73 2.77
CA THR A 89 -10.93 -8.32 3.85
C THR A 89 -9.47 -7.91 3.68
N GLN A 90 -9.00 -7.05 4.58
CA GLN A 90 -7.60 -6.62 4.59
C GLN A 90 -6.75 -7.67 5.33
N PRO A 91 -5.63 -8.13 4.74
CA PRO A 91 -4.80 -9.14 5.36
C PRO A 91 -4.05 -8.57 6.57
N ILE A 92 -3.81 -9.43 7.56
CA ILE A 92 -3.06 -9.10 8.77
C ILE A 92 -1.69 -9.77 8.75
N LEU A 93 -0.73 -9.28 9.55
CA LEU A 93 0.64 -9.82 9.58
C LEU A 93 0.69 -11.35 9.80
N ARG A 94 -0.25 -11.88 10.60
CA ARG A 94 -0.36 -13.32 10.87
C ARG A 94 -0.62 -14.15 9.61
N ASP A 95 -1.36 -13.62 8.64
CA ASP A 95 -1.68 -14.31 7.38
C ASP A 95 -0.41 -14.60 6.55
N PHE A 96 0.64 -13.82 6.76
CA PHE A 96 1.92 -13.96 6.06
C PHE A 96 2.95 -14.81 6.81
N LYS A 97 2.52 -15.49 7.90
CA LYS A 97 3.36 -16.22 8.85
C LYS A 97 4.45 -15.34 9.46
N ILE A 98 4.15 -14.05 9.65
CA ILE A 98 5.03 -13.12 10.34
C ILE A 98 4.49 -12.98 11.77
N GLY A 99 5.19 -13.63 12.70
CA GLY A 99 5.00 -13.54 14.15
C GLY A 99 5.95 -12.53 14.78
#